data_AF-A0A847VPJ8-F1
#
_entry.id   AF-A0A847VPJ8-F1
#
_cell.length_a   1.000
_cell.length_b   1.000
_cell.length_c   1.000
_cell.angle_alpha   90.00
_cell.angle_beta   90.00
_cell.angle_gamma   90.00
#
_symmetry.space_group_name_H-M   'P 1'
#
loop_
_entity.id
_entity.type
_entity.pdbx_description
1 polymer ?
#
loop_
_entity_poly.entity_id
_entity_poly.type
_entity_poly.pdbx_seq_one_letter_code
_entity_poly.pdbx_strand_id
1 'polypeptide(L)' 'MKARAEAACGATLRDYFAAKALQGDWAAQGAACGMFVPDSDDDLFARSARMYYRMADAMLAARKEKS' A
#
# COMPACT_ATOMS: atom_id res chain seq x y z
N MET A 1 20.03 -3.99 -16.16
CA MET A 1 18.68 -3.42 -16.22
C MET A 1 18.10 -3.32 -14.80
N LYS A 2 18.17 -2.16 -14.14
CA LYS A 2 17.39 -1.92 -12.91
C LYS A 2 15.99 -1.52 -13.35
N ALA A 3 15.02 -2.40 -13.18
CA ALA A 3 13.61 -2.08 -13.36
C ALA A 3 13.26 -0.94 -12.38
N ARG A 4 13.29 0.30 -12.87
CA ARG A 4 12.57 1.39 -12.21
C ARG A 4 11.13 1.16 -12.60
N ALA A 5 10.31 0.75 -11.63
CA ALA A 5 8.87 0.83 -11.79
C ALA A 5 8.58 2.27 -12.20
N GLU A 6 8.15 2.46 -13.46
CA GLU A 6 7.61 3.73 -13.94
C GLU A 6 6.29 3.93 -13.21
N ALA A 7 6.38 4.46 -11.99
CA ALA A 7 5.24 4.94 -11.26
C ALA A 7 4.75 6.18 -12.02
N ALA A 8 3.50 6.12 -12.50
CA ALA A 8 2.90 7.15 -13.33
C ALA A 8 3.18 8.55 -12.76
N CYS A 9 3.75 9.44 -13.58
CA CYS A 9 3.73 10.89 -13.41
C CYS A 9 4.07 11.44 -12.00
N GLY A 10 5.18 11.00 -11.38
CA GLY A 10 5.71 11.61 -10.15
C GLY A 10 5.46 10.84 -8.85
N ALA A 11 4.87 9.64 -8.92
CA ALA A 11 4.75 8.76 -7.77
C ALA A 11 6.13 8.31 -7.25
N THR A 12 6.30 8.36 -5.93
CA THR A 12 7.51 7.93 -5.24
C THR A 12 7.56 6.41 -5.08
N LEU A 13 8.73 5.89 -4.71
CA LEU A 13 8.88 4.47 -4.37
C LEU A 13 8.04 4.05 -3.16
N ARG A 14 7.76 5.00 -2.26
CA ARG A 14 6.84 4.81 -1.13
C ARG A 14 5.41 4.62 -1.63
N ASP A 15 4.97 5.48 -2.54
CA ASP A 15 3.62 5.40 -3.14
C ASP A 15 3.44 4.09 -3.91
N TYR A 16 4.49 3.63 -4.60
CA TYR A 16 4.48 2.32 -5.25
C TYR A 16 4.24 1.18 -4.25
N PHE A 17 5.00 1.10 -3.15
CA PHE A 17 4.80 0.05 -2.14
C PHE A 17 3.44 0.14 -1.47
N ALA A 18 2.97 1.35 -1.16
CA ALA A 18 1.65 1.56 -0.57
C ALA A 18 0.54 1.09 -1.53
N ALA A 19 0.63 1.44 -2.82
CA ALA A 19 -0.31 0.99 -3.84
C ALA A 19 -0.31 -0.54 -4.01
N LYS A 20 0.85 -1.18 -3.96
CA LYS A 20 0.96 -2.65 -4.01
C LYS A 20 0.35 -3.32 -2.78
N ALA A 21 0.55 -2.75 -1.59
CA ALA A 21 -0.06 -3.25 -0.35
C ALA A 21 -1.60 -3.11 -0.40
N LEU A 22 -2.10 -1.94 -0.84
CA LEU A 22 -3.53 -1.70 -1.05
C LEU A 22 -4.13 -2.70 -2.03
N GLN A 23 -3.52 -2.86 -3.21
CA GLN A 23 -4.01 -3.77 -4.24
C GLN A 23 -4.12 -5.21 -3.72
N GLY A 24 -3.12 -5.69 -2.99
CA GLY A 24 -3.12 -7.03 -2.41
C GLY A 24 -4.21 -7.20 -1.35
N ASP A 25 -4.37 -6.21 -0.47
CA ASP A 25 -5.38 -6.22 0.59
C ASP A 25 -6.81 -6.24 0.02
N TRP A 26 -7.08 -5.39 -0.98
CA TRP A 26 -8.37 -5.34 -1.65
C TRP A 26 -8.68 -6.61 -2.44
N ALA A 27 -7.67 -7.25 -3.02
CA ALA A 27 -7.85 -8.53 -3.71
C ALA A 27 -8.10 -9.70 -2.73
N ALA A 28 -7.65 -9.59 -1.48
CA ALA A 28 -7.77 -10.62 -0.44
C ALA A 28 -9.00 -10.44 0.48
N GLN A 29 -9.90 -9.52 0.14
CA GLN A 29 -11.11 -9.24 0.91
C GLN A 29 -11.97 -10.48 1.12
N GLY A 30 -12.51 -10.61 2.32
CA GLY A 30 -13.33 -11.74 2.70
C GLY A 30 -13.64 -11.74 4.19
N ALA A 31 -14.36 -12.77 4.64
CA ALA A 31 -14.89 -12.84 6.01
C ALA A 31 -13.80 -12.74 7.11
N ALA A 32 -12.56 -13.14 6.81
CA ALA A 32 -11.45 -13.11 7.77
C ALA A 32 -10.67 -11.77 7.79
N CYS A 33 -10.74 -10.99 6.71
CA CYS A 33 -9.86 -9.83 6.48
C CYS A 33 -10.60 -8.49 6.52
N GLY A 34 -11.93 -8.52 6.37
CA GLY A 34 -12.76 -7.33 6.19
C GLY A 34 -13.10 -7.07 4.72
N MET A 35 -14.05 -6.16 4.50
CA MET A 35 -14.47 -5.72 3.17
C MET A 35 -14.69 -4.20 3.14
N PHE A 36 -14.18 -3.57 2.08
CA PHE A 36 -14.60 -2.30 1.51
C PHE A 36 -15.84 -2.56 0.65
N VAL A 37 -16.93 -1.93 1.02
CA VAL A 37 -18.24 -2.03 0.37
C VAL A 37 -18.65 -0.63 -0.12
N PRO A 38 -19.68 -0.50 -0.97
CA PRO A 38 -20.11 0.82 -1.47
C PRO A 38 -20.40 1.85 -0.36
N ASP A 39 -20.85 1.40 0.81
CA ASP A 39 -21.17 2.25 1.97
C ASP A 39 -20.01 2.40 2.97
N SER A 40 -18.79 2.02 2.59
CA SER A 40 -17.61 2.26 3.42
C SER A 40 -17.37 3.75 3.63
N ASP A 41 -17.15 4.15 4.89
CA ASP A 41 -16.94 5.54 5.26
C ASP A 41 -15.52 6.06 4.98
N ASP A 42 -15.39 7.38 4.92
CA ASP A 42 -14.11 8.06 4.70
C ASP A 42 -13.08 7.73 5.78
N ASP A 43 -13.52 7.46 7.02
CA ASP A 43 -12.66 7.12 8.14
C ASP A 43 -12.00 5.74 7.97
N LEU A 44 -12.73 4.77 7.43
CA LEU A 44 -12.19 3.47 7.04
C LEU A 44 -11.14 3.63 5.95
N PHE A 45 -11.44 4.38 4.88
CA PHE A 45 -10.47 4.62 3.82
C PHE A 45 -9.22 5.35 4.33
N ALA A 46 -9.38 6.34 5.21
CA ALA A 46 -8.27 7.07 5.80
C ALA A 46 -7.39 6.18 6.69
N ARG A 47 -7.99 5.28 7.50
CA ARG A 47 -7.25 4.30 8.32
C ARG A 47 -6.49 3.31 7.45
N SER A 48 -7.13 2.76 6.42
CA SER A 48 -6.51 1.79 5.51
C SER A 48 -5.36 2.42 4.71
N ALA A 49 -5.54 3.64 4.19
CA ALA A 49 -4.48 4.38 3.53
C ALA A 49 -3.25 4.56 4.44
N ARG A 50 -3.46 4.98 5.69
CA ARG A 50 -2.37 5.09 6.69
C ARG A 50 -1.67 3.75 6.93
N MET A 51 -2.41 2.65 6.99
CA MET A 51 -1.84 1.32 7.14
C MET A 51 -0.93 0.95 5.96
N TYR A 52 -1.36 1.17 4.72
CA TYR A 52 -0.56 0.84 3.54
C TYR A 52 0.72 1.66 3.46
N TYR A 53 0.66 2.96 3.79
CA TYR A 53 1.86 3.80 3.87
C TYR A 53 2.83 3.35 4.98
N ARG A 54 2.33 2.89 6.13
CA ARG A 54 3.19 2.31 7.18
C ARG A 54 3.89 1.04 6.71
N MET A 55 3.21 0.19 5.92
CA MET A 55 3.84 -0.98 5.32
C MET A 55 4.92 -0.57 4.30
N ALA A 56 4.66 0.44 3.48
CA ALA A 56 5.67 1.00 2.56
C ALA A 56 6.90 1.53 3.31
N ASP A 57 6.69 2.24 4.43
CA ASP A 57 7.77 2.77 5.26
C ASP A 57 8.61 1.63 5.88
N ALA A 58 7.98 0.55 6.34
CA ALA A 58 8.67 -0.63 6.84
C ALA A 58 9.51 -1.32 5.76
N MET A 59 8.99 -1.46 4.53
CA MET A 59 9.74 -2.02 3.40
C MET A 59 10.96 -1.17 3.03
N LEU A 60 10.84 0.16 3.11
CA LEU A 60 11.95 1.07 2.87
C LEU A 60 13.01 1.00 3.99
N ALA A 61 12.59 0.88 5.25
CA ALA A 61 13.49 0.70 6.39
C ALA A 61 14.29 -0.61 6.27
N ALA A 62 13.61 -1.73 6.02
CA ALA A 62 14.23 -3.04 5.84
C ALA A 62 15.26 -3.09 4.69
N ARG A 63 15.12 -2.21 3.70
CA ARG A 63 16.10 -2.06 2.61
C ARG A 63 17.35 -1.30 3.03
N LYS A 64 17.22 -0.32 3.93
CA LYS A 64 18.35 0.45 4.46
C LYS A 64 19.20 -0.40 5.41
N GLU A 65 18.57 -1.30 6.17
CA GLU A 65 19.26 -2.20 7.10
C GLU A 65 20.15 -3.26 6.40
N LYS A 66 19.93 -3.52 5.11
CA LYS A 66 20.71 -4.48 4.31
C LYS A 66 21.81 -3.83 3.44
N SER A 67 22.05 -2.53 3.60
CA SER A 67 23.00 -1.75 2.79
C SER A 67 24.20 -1.27 3.58
#